data_AF-A0A1S7SG24-F1
#
_entry.id   AF-A0A1S7SG24-F1
#
_cell.length_a   1.000
_cell.length_b   1.000
_cell.length_c   1.000
_cell.angle_alpha   90.00
_cell.angle_beta   90.00
_cell.angle_gamma   90.00
#
_symmetry.space_group_name_H-M   'P 1'
#
loop_
_entity.id
_entity.type
_entity.pdbx_description
1 polymer ?
#
loop_
_entity_poly.entity_id
_entity_poly.type
_entity_poly.pdbx_seq_one_letter_code
_entity_poly.pdbx_strand_id
1 'polypeptide(L)'
;MVTPAIAVNAVFARLNAKERELFFGALLSEVFTTFGRLDAKEKLRWAAAARKLVEILQIFQRDPSDKPGCSMTQALDLVCEFSAQACHPANQPASRTKH
;
A
#
# COMPACT_ATOMS: atom_id res chain seq x y z
N MET A 1 12.27 22.05 0.84
CA MET A 1 12.03 20.64 1.19
C MET A 1 10.72 20.24 0.51
N VAL A 2 10.77 19.41 -0.51
CA VAL A 2 9.56 18.93 -1.20
C VAL A 2 9.10 17.68 -0.44
N THR A 3 7.95 17.76 0.20
CA THR A 3 7.33 16.63 0.89
C THR A 3 7.05 15.52 -0.14
N PRO A 4 7.34 14.24 0.13
CA PRO A 4 7.17 13.15 -0.83
C PRO A 4 5.74 13.05 -1.38
N ALA A 5 4.73 13.43 -0.59
CA ALA A 5 3.33 13.51 -1.01
C ALA A 5 3.09 14.49 -2.19
N ILE A 6 3.88 15.57 -2.31
CA ILE A 6 3.75 16.56 -3.39
C ILE A 6 4.27 15.97 -4.71
N ALA A 7 5.35 15.18 -4.66
CA ALA A 7 5.96 14.57 -5.84
C ALA A 7 5.07 13.44 -6.40
N VAL A 8 4.49 12.61 -5.54
CA VAL A 8 3.56 11.54 -5.93
C VAL A 8 2.30 12.11 -6.58
N ASN A 9 1.68 13.14 -5.97
CA ASN A 9 0.51 13.80 -6.55
C ASN A 9 0.81 14.42 -7.92
N ALA A 10 2.00 14.98 -8.11
CA ALA A 10 2.42 15.54 -9.40
C ALA A 10 2.59 14.47 -10.50
N VAL A 11 3.03 13.26 -10.15
CA VAL A 11 3.11 12.13 -11.11
C VAL A 11 1.70 11.63 -11.44
N PHE A 12 0.86 11.39 -10.44
CA PHE A 12 -0.53 10.94 -10.63
C PHE A 12 -1.38 11.90 -11.46
N ALA A 13 -1.21 13.20 -11.27
CA ALA A 13 -1.90 14.23 -12.03
C ALA A 13 -1.56 14.18 -13.53
N ARG A 14 -0.41 13.62 -13.91
CA ARG A 14 0.03 13.48 -15.31
C ARG A 14 -0.37 12.15 -15.94
N LEU A 15 -0.81 11.19 -15.14
CA LEU A 15 -1.31 9.91 -15.64
C LEU A 15 -2.75 10.06 -16.13
N ASN A 16 -3.04 9.54 -17.32
CA ASN A 16 -4.40 9.37 -17.81
C ASN A 16 -5.10 8.18 -17.09
N ALA A 17 -6.40 8.01 -17.32
CA ALA A 17 -7.19 6.98 -16.64
C ALA A 17 -6.63 5.56 -16.83
N LYS A 18 -6.18 5.22 -18.05
CA LYS A 18 -5.64 3.89 -18.36
C LYS A 18 -4.28 3.66 -17.70
N GLU A 19 -3.45 4.69 -17.64
CA GLU A 19 -2.16 4.62 -16.93
C GLU A 19 -2.36 4.47 -15.42
N ARG A 20 -3.37 5.12 -14.85
CA ARG A 20 -3.73 4.95 -13.44
C ARG A 20 -4.26 3.54 -13.16
N GLU A 21 -5.12 3.01 -14.02
CA GLU A 21 -5.58 1.62 -13.93
C GLU A 21 -4.40 0.64 -13.91
N LEU A 22 -3.44 0.81 -14.84
CA LEU A 22 -2.22 0.00 -14.88
C LEU A 22 -1.38 0.15 -13.62
N PHE A 23 -1.25 1.38 -13.10
CA PHE A 23 -0.53 1.66 -11.86
C PHE A 23 -1.14 0.93 -10.66
N PHE A 24 -2.46 1.00 -10.48
CA PHE A 24 -3.14 0.25 -9.41
C PHE A 24 -3.10 -1.26 -9.62
N GLY A 25 -3.11 -1.73 -10.87
CA GLY A 25 -2.84 -3.13 -11.20
C GLY A 25 -1.44 -3.59 -10.77
N ALA A 26 -0.42 -2.73 -10.96
CA ALA A 26 0.94 -3.02 -10.50
C ALA A 26 1.03 -3.05 -8.96
N LEU A 27 0.36 -2.11 -8.27
CA LEU A 27 0.30 -2.12 -6.80
C LEU A 27 -0.39 -3.38 -6.25
N LEU A 28 -1.46 -3.85 -6.90
CA LEU A 28 -2.10 -5.13 -6.55
C LEU A 28 -1.12 -6.29 -6.65
N SER A 29 -0.36 -6.35 -7.75
CA SER A 29 0.67 -7.37 -7.95
C SER A 29 1.76 -7.32 -6.89
N GLU A 30 2.16 -6.13 -6.46
CA GLU A 30 3.15 -5.94 -5.39
C GLU A 30 2.63 -6.44 -4.03
N VAL A 31 1.37 -6.12 -3.69
CA VAL A 31 0.74 -6.63 -2.45
C VAL A 31 0.67 -8.15 -2.46
N PHE A 32 0.26 -8.77 -3.58
CA PHE A 32 0.22 -10.23 -3.70
C PHE A 32 1.61 -10.86 -3.60
N THR A 33 2.61 -10.27 -4.26
CA THR A 33 3.99 -10.76 -4.23
C THR A 33 4.57 -10.68 -2.82
N THR A 34 4.40 -9.53 -2.16
CA THR A 34 4.83 -9.31 -0.78
C THR A 34 4.17 -10.30 0.16
N PHE A 35 2.84 -10.42 0.12
CA PHE A 35 2.10 -11.36 0.96
C PHE A 35 2.50 -12.82 0.68
N GLY A 36 2.74 -13.17 -0.59
CA GLY A 36 3.18 -14.49 -1.03
C GLY A 36 4.51 -14.93 -0.41
N ARG A 37 5.44 -13.98 -0.21
CA ARG A 37 6.77 -14.20 0.38
C ARG A 37 6.77 -14.39 1.89
N LEU A 38 5.69 -14.02 2.58
CA LEU A 38 5.56 -14.19 4.03
C LEU A 38 5.49 -15.67 4.44
N ASP A 39 6.02 -15.98 5.62
CA ASP A 39 5.83 -17.28 6.26
C ASP A 39 4.39 -17.46 6.77
N ALA A 40 4.05 -18.66 7.25
CA ALA A 40 2.69 -18.96 7.69
C ALA A 40 2.21 -18.11 8.88
N LYS A 41 3.11 -17.74 9.80
CA LYS A 41 2.78 -16.95 11.00
C LYS A 41 2.51 -15.50 10.63
N GLU A 42 3.38 -14.91 9.82
CA GLU A 42 3.21 -13.55 9.32
C GLU A 42 2.02 -13.45 8.36
N LYS A 43 1.74 -14.48 7.54
CA LYS A 43 0.52 -14.52 6.72
C LYS A 43 -0.74 -14.41 7.57
N LEU A 44 -0.83 -15.13 8.70
CA LEU A 44 -1.96 -15.02 9.63
C LEU A 44 -2.08 -13.61 10.21
N ARG A 45 -0.96 -13.00 10.61
CA ARG A 45 -0.91 -11.64 11.15
C ARG A 45 -1.36 -10.58 10.14
N TRP A 46 -0.96 -10.73 8.88
CA TRP A 46 -1.14 -9.72 7.85
C TRP A 46 -2.34 -9.96 6.92
N ALA A 47 -3.02 -11.11 7.00
CA ALA A 47 -4.09 -11.49 6.08
C ALA A 47 -5.20 -10.44 5.99
N ALA A 48 -5.65 -9.90 7.12
CA ALA A 48 -6.71 -8.89 7.16
C ALA A 48 -6.28 -7.59 6.48
N ALA A 49 -5.05 -7.14 6.73
CA ALA A 49 -4.50 -5.92 6.12
C ALA A 49 -4.29 -6.10 4.60
N ALA A 50 -3.70 -7.22 4.19
CA ALA A 50 -3.49 -7.56 2.77
C ALA A 50 -4.83 -7.62 2.01
N ARG A 51 -5.84 -8.27 2.60
CA ARG A 51 -7.19 -8.35 2.01
C ARG A 51 -7.79 -6.96 1.82
N LYS A 52 -7.76 -6.12 2.86
CA LYS A 52 -8.35 -4.77 2.80
C LYS A 52 -7.63 -3.89 1.79
N LEU A 53 -6.31 -4.02 1.68
CA LEU A 53 -5.52 -3.34 0.64
C LEU A 53 -5.92 -3.79 -0.76
N VAL A 54 -6.07 -5.09 -0.99
CA VAL A 54 -6.53 -5.61 -2.29
C VAL A 54 -7.91 -5.04 -2.64
N GLU A 55 -8.84 -4.98 -1.69
CA GLU A 55 -10.18 -4.41 -1.90
C GLU A 55 -10.10 -2.92 -2.30
N ILE A 56 -9.27 -2.12 -1.60
CA ILE A 56 -9.06 -0.69 -1.91
C ILE A 56 -8.45 -0.52 -3.31
N LEU A 57 -7.40 -1.27 -3.64
CA LEU A 57 -6.71 -1.14 -4.91
C LEU A 57 -7.57 -1.61 -6.10
N GLN A 58 -8.43 -2.61 -5.91
CA GLN A 58 -9.38 -3.05 -6.93
C GLN A 58 -10.43 -1.97 -7.25
N ILE A 59 -10.83 -1.15 -6.27
CA ILE A 59 -11.70 -0.01 -6.50
C ILE A 59 -11.02 0.98 -7.43
N PHE A 60 -9.77 1.36 -7.13
CA PHE A 60 -9.03 2.33 -7.94
C PHE A 60 -8.57 1.79 -9.29
N GLN A 61 -8.36 0.48 -9.42
CA GLN A 61 -8.12 -0.15 -10.72
C GLN A 61 -9.33 0.01 -11.65
N ARG A 62 -10.55 -0.16 -11.13
CA ARG A 62 -11.79 -0.03 -11.92
C ARG A 62 -12.21 1.41 -12.16
N ASP A 63 -11.98 2.26 -11.16
CA ASP A 63 -12.38 3.66 -11.15
C ASP A 63 -11.26 4.50 -10.51
N PRO A 64 -10.26 4.94 -11.31
CA PRO A 64 -9.08 5.66 -10.84
C PRO A 64 -9.38 7.15 -10.56
N SER A 65 -10.34 7.38 -9.67
CA SER A 65 -10.80 8.68 -9.21
C SER A 65 -10.83 8.75 -7.69
N ASP A 66 -10.43 9.89 -7.13
CA ASP A 66 -10.58 10.14 -5.70
C ASP A 66 -12.07 10.30 -5.34
N LYS A 67 -12.47 9.73 -4.19
CA LYS A 67 -13.82 9.86 -3.64
C LYS A 67 -13.75 10.47 -2.24
N PRO A 68 -14.83 11.11 -1.75
CA PRO A 68 -14.87 11.58 -0.37
C PRO A 68 -14.55 10.43 0.60
N GLY A 69 -13.44 10.56 1.35
CA GLY A 69 -12.96 9.54 2.29
C GLY A 69 -12.13 8.40 1.67
N CYS A 70 -11.80 8.44 0.38
CA CYS A 70 -10.96 7.45 -0.29
C CYS A 70 -10.02 8.14 -1.28
N SER A 71 -8.74 8.26 -0.91
CA SER A 71 -7.71 8.90 -1.73
C SER A 71 -6.74 7.89 -2.33
N MET A 72 -6.43 8.05 -3.62
CA MET A 72 -5.41 7.30 -4.35
C MET A 72 -4.04 7.37 -3.67
N THR A 73 -3.67 8.56 -3.18
CA THR A 73 -2.38 8.78 -2.51
C THR A 73 -2.33 8.06 -1.17
N GLN A 74 -3.42 8.09 -0.39
CA GLN A 74 -3.51 7.31 0.84
C GLN A 74 -3.45 5.79 0.58
N ALA A 75 -4.05 5.32 -0.51
CA ALA A 75 -3.95 3.92 -0.91
C ALA A 75 -2.50 3.52 -1.23
N LEU A 76 -1.75 4.38 -1.91
CA LEU A 76 -0.32 4.17 -2.14
C LEU A 76 0.46 4.11 -0.82
N ASP A 77 0.23 5.07 0.08
CA ASP A 77 0.92 5.12 1.37
C ASP A 77 0.70 3.81 2.16
N LEU A 78 -0.54 3.31 2.18
CA LEU A 78 -0.86 2.03 2.83
C LEU A 78 -0.15 0.83 2.18
N VAL A 79 0.01 0.81 0.86
CA VAL A 79 0.76 -0.25 0.16
C VAL A 79 2.25 -0.18 0.50
N CYS A 80 2.82 1.03 0.53
CA CYS A 80 4.20 1.24 0.95
C CYS A 80 4.44 0.79 2.39
N GLU A 81 3.55 1.18 3.32
CA GLU A 81 3.61 0.77 4.73
C GLU A 81 3.49 -0.75 4.89
N PHE A 82 2.55 -1.38 4.19
CA PHE A 82 2.39 -2.83 4.19
C PHE A 82 3.64 -3.52 3.70
N SER A 83 4.20 -3.07 2.57
CA SER A 83 5.39 -3.68 1.96
C SER A 83 6.62 -3.52 2.85
N ALA A 84 6.79 -2.36 3.47
CA ALA A 84 7.87 -2.09 4.42
C ALA A 84 7.77 -2.97 5.67
N GLN A 85 6.58 -3.08 6.27
CA GLN A 85 6.38 -3.83 7.51
C GLN A 85 6.39 -5.34 7.29
N ALA A 86 5.92 -5.81 6.12
CA ALA A 86 5.92 -7.22 5.74
C ALA A 86 7.32 -7.72 5.36
N CYS A 87 8.12 -6.92 4.64
CA CYS A 87 9.47 -7.31 4.22
C CYS A 87 10.54 -7.14 5.31
N HIS A 88 10.32 -6.27 6.30
CA HIS A 88 11.21 -6.08 7.44
C HIS A 88 10.50 -6.28 8.78
N PRO A 89 10.35 -7.52 9.27
CA PRO A 89 9.89 -7.78 10.64
C PRO A 89 10.90 -7.30 11.71
N ALA A 90 12.14 -6.95 11.32
CA ALA A 90 13.20 -6.47 12.19
C ALA A 90 13.08 -4.97 12.49
N ASN A 91 12.06 -4.59 13.25
CA ASN A 91 12.08 -3.42 14.15
C ASN A 91 10.82 -3.42 15.04
N GLN A 92 10.60 -4.51 15.77
CA GLN A 92 10.05 -4.34 17.11
C GLN A 92 11.21 -3.88 18.00
N PRO A 93 11.20 -2.67 18.59
CA PRO A 93 12.02 -2.46 19.75
C PRO A 93 11.51 -3.41 20.83
N ALA A 94 12.30 -4.44 21.12
CA ALA A 94 12.17 -5.21 22.32
C ALA A 94 12.07 -4.24 23.50
N SER A 95 10.98 -4.36 24.26
CA SER A 95 10.92 -4.00 25.67
C SER A 95 11.45 -2.61 26.03
N ARG A 96 10.56 -1.59 26.00
CA ARG A 96 10.75 -0.44 26.89
C ARG A 96 10.15 -0.77 28.26
N THR A 97 10.76 -1.72 28.96
CA THR A 97 10.70 -1.76 30.42
C THR A 97 11.41 -0.49 30.88
N LYS A 98 10.68 0.47 31.42
CA LYS A 98 11.26 1.55 32.20
C LYS A 98 10.82 1.35 33.64
N HIS A 99 11.85 1.24 34.47
CA HIS A 99 11.87 1.26 35.92
C HIS A 99 10.94 2.30 36.53
#